data_AF-A0A2V7M2A7-F1
#
_entry.id   AF-A0A2V7M2A7-F1
#
_cell.length_a   1.000
_cell.length_b   1.000
_cell.length_c   1.000
_cell.angle_alpha   90.00
_cell.angle_beta   90.00
_cell.angle_gamma   90.00
#
_symmetry.space_group_name_H-M   'P 1'
#
loop_
_entity.id
_entity.type
_entity.pdbx_description
1 polymer ?
#
loop_
_entity_poly.entity_id
_entity_poly.type
_entity_poly.pdbx_seq_one_letter_code
_entity_poly.pdbx_strand_id
1 'polypeptide(L)'
;TLVTRVTYTLTPRDELVVDYEATTDKATPLNLSQHTYWNLHGTTGGGGTILDHVLTLDASAFTPVDSAVIPTGEIAPVAGTPLDFRTATRIGDRIGQDNEQLRFGRGYDHNWVLDRPGGAGLVHAARVMEPASGRTLDVSTTEPGVQFYAGNFLDGTIKGKGGRVYAHRSGLCLETQHFPDSPNHPNFPSTILRPGGTYRSRTVFTFGVAR
;
A
#
# COMPACT_ATOMS: atom_id res chain seq x y z
N THR A 1 7.15 25.00 11.62
CA THR A 1 7.99 23.80 11.75
C THR A 1 7.15 22.57 11.96
N LEU A 2 7.50 21.49 11.27
CA LEU A 2 6.99 20.14 11.49
C LEU A 2 8.15 19.32 12.06
N VAL A 3 7.97 18.70 13.22
CA VAL A 3 8.96 17.82 13.84
C VAL A 3 8.44 16.40 13.72
N THR A 4 9.19 15.54 13.03
CA THR A 4 8.79 14.17 12.73
C THR A 4 9.83 13.19 13.28
N ARG A 5 9.36 12.11 13.88
CA ARG A 5 10.15 10.96 14.29
C ARG A 5 9.60 9.72 13.60
N VAL A 6 10.50 8.93 13.01
CA VAL A 6 10.20 7.62 12.46
C VAL A 6 11.05 6.59 13.19
N THR A 7 10.43 5.55 13.72
CA THR A 7 11.11 4.49 14.48
C THR A 7 10.90 3.16 13.77
N TYR A 8 11.99 2.50 13.42
CA TYR A 8 11.99 1.16 12.83
C TYR A 8 12.42 0.16 13.90
N THR A 9 11.59 -0.84 14.18
CA THR A 9 11.86 -1.89 15.16
C THR A 9 11.74 -3.26 14.50
N LEU A 10 12.79 -4.07 14.61
CA LEU A 10 12.73 -5.50 14.27
C LEU A 10 12.45 -6.30 15.54
N THR A 11 11.44 -7.16 15.52
CA THR A 11 11.05 -7.97 16.69
C THR A 11 11.47 -9.45 16.51
N PRO A 12 11.53 -10.25 17.60
CA PRO A 12 11.75 -11.70 17.52
C PRO A 12 10.62 -12.49 16.83
N ARG A 13 9.55 -11.84 16.38
CA ARG A 13 8.38 -12.45 15.71
C ARG A 13 8.39 -12.24 14.21
N ASP A 14 9.57 -11.95 13.63
CA ASP A 14 9.74 -11.64 12.21
C ASP A 14 8.91 -10.42 11.74
N GLU A 15 8.74 -9.44 12.63
CA GLU A 15 8.02 -8.19 12.35
C GLU A 15 8.99 -7.03 12.18
N LEU A 16 8.84 -6.26 11.10
CA LEU A 16 9.35 -4.91 10.96
C LEU A 16 8.22 -3.92 11.29
N VAL A 17 8.31 -3.29 12.46
CA VAL A 17 7.38 -2.26 12.92
C VAL A 17 7.92 -0.88 12.55
N VAL A 18 7.08 -0.07 11.94
CA VAL A 18 7.35 1.34 11.58
C VAL A 18 6.35 2.21 12.33
N ASP A 19 6.86 3.00 13.28
CA ASP A 19 6.09 3.97 14.04
C ASP A 19 6.43 5.39 13.58
N TYR A 20 5.40 6.18 13.32
CA TYR A 20 5.49 7.60 12.98
C TYR A 20 4.89 8.44 14.11
N GLU A 21 5.63 9.47 14.52
CA GLU A 21 5.14 10.49 15.45
C GLU A 21 5.50 11.87 14.89
N ALA A 22 4.56 12.82 14.90
CA ALA A 22 4.87 14.18 14.50
C ALA A 22 4.05 15.24 15.25
N THR A 23 4.65 16.42 15.41
CA THR A 23 4.01 17.62 15.97
C THR A 23 4.33 18.84 15.10
N THR A 24 3.53 19.90 15.25
CA THR A 24 3.69 21.12 14.46
C THR A 24 3.38 22.38 15.26
N ASP A 25 3.96 23.51 14.84
CA ASP A 25 3.68 24.85 15.37
C ASP A 25 2.60 25.62 14.56
N LYS A 26 2.19 25.09 13.39
CA LYS A 26 1.14 25.66 12.53
C LYS A 26 0.29 24.55 11.92
N ALA A 27 -0.99 24.82 11.72
CA ALA A 27 -1.87 23.84 11.08
C ALA A 27 -1.32 23.47 9.69
N THR A 28 -1.16 22.17 9.42
CA THR A 28 -0.59 21.67 8.16
C THR A 28 -1.20 20.32 7.80
N PRO A 29 -1.38 20.01 6.51
CA PRO A 29 -1.60 18.63 6.09
C PRO A 29 -0.35 17.79 6.43
N LEU A 30 -0.58 16.55 6.88
CA LEU A 30 0.43 15.54 7.13
C LEU A 30 -0.16 14.16 6.85
N ASN A 31 0.53 13.38 6.02
CA ASN A 31 0.23 11.99 5.76
C ASN A 31 1.57 11.27 5.53
N LEU A 32 1.96 10.36 6.43
CA LEU A 32 3.27 9.71 6.39
C LEU A 32 3.08 8.24 6.04
N SER A 33 3.93 7.73 5.14
CA SER A 33 3.93 6.34 4.70
C SER A 33 5.37 5.87 4.42
N GLN A 34 5.52 4.66 3.89
CA GLN A 34 6.78 4.10 3.46
C GLN A 34 6.62 3.47 2.07
N HIS A 35 7.47 3.88 1.14
CA HIS A 35 7.38 3.52 -0.29
C HIS A 35 8.35 2.38 -0.67
N THR A 36 8.42 1.32 0.13
CA THR A 36 9.23 0.13 -0.19
C THR A 36 8.60 -0.65 -1.32
N TYR A 37 9.41 -0.99 -2.31
CA TYR A 37 9.07 -1.94 -3.36
C TYR A 37 9.40 -3.36 -2.91
N TRP A 38 8.37 -4.19 -2.75
CA TRP A 38 8.47 -5.59 -2.40
C TRP A 38 8.50 -6.47 -3.64
N ASN A 39 9.30 -7.53 -3.58
CA ASN A 39 9.25 -8.65 -4.50
C ASN A 39 9.74 -9.91 -3.77
N LEU A 40 8.82 -10.81 -3.44
CA LEU A 40 9.07 -11.96 -2.59
C LEU A 40 9.76 -13.12 -3.33
N HIS A 41 10.00 -13.01 -4.65
CA HIS A 41 10.99 -13.88 -5.32
C HIS A 41 12.38 -13.75 -4.70
N GLY A 42 12.65 -12.61 -4.05
CA GLY A 42 13.95 -12.27 -3.51
C GLY A 42 14.93 -11.88 -4.62
N THR A 43 16.19 -11.66 -4.24
CA THR A 43 17.25 -11.22 -5.15
C THR A 43 17.98 -12.36 -5.84
N THR A 44 17.86 -13.60 -5.35
CA THR A 44 18.60 -14.77 -5.83
C THR A 44 17.84 -15.60 -6.88
N GLY A 45 16.51 -15.48 -6.96
CA GLY A 45 15.65 -16.24 -7.88
C GLY A 45 15.56 -15.69 -9.31
N GLY A 46 16.62 -15.04 -9.83
CA GLY A 46 16.64 -14.46 -11.19
C GLY A 46 15.82 -13.17 -11.35
N GLY A 47 14.97 -12.84 -10.39
CA GLY A 47 14.26 -11.59 -10.32
C GLY A 47 13.16 -11.44 -11.37
N GLY A 48 11.93 -11.80 -10.98
CA GLY A 48 10.77 -11.72 -11.85
C GLY A 48 9.92 -10.46 -11.65
N THR A 49 8.78 -10.45 -12.35
CA THR A 49 7.68 -9.53 -12.06
C THR A 49 6.94 -9.96 -10.79
N ILE A 50 6.07 -9.10 -10.26
CA ILE A 50 5.16 -9.44 -9.16
C ILE A 50 3.85 -10.09 -9.62
N LEU A 51 3.71 -10.39 -10.92
CA LEU A 51 2.42 -10.80 -11.50
C LEU A 51 1.94 -12.16 -11.01
N ASP A 52 2.85 -13.01 -10.53
CA ASP A 52 2.54 -14.32 -9.94
C ASP A 52 2.28 -14.28 -8.43
N HIS A 53 2.54 -13.14 -7.78
CA HIS A 53 2.22 -12.97 -6.37
C HIS A 53 0.71 -12.98 -6.18
N VAL A 54 0.29 -13.60 -5.09
CA VAL A 54 -1.11 -13.66 -4.65
C VAL A 54 -1.32 -12.59 -3.59
N LEU A 55 -2.24 -11.66 -3.87
CA LEU A 55 -2.59 -10.57 -2.98
C LEU A 55 -3.98 -10.81 -2.38
N THR A 56 -4.11 -10.52 -1.09
CA THR A 56 -5.39 -10.34 -0.39
C THR A 56 -5.38 -8.96 0.26
N LEU A 57 -6.48 -8.21 0.15
CA LEU A 57 -6.69 -6.93 0.80
C LEU A 57 -7.97 -6.96 1.63
N ASP A 58 -7.88 -6.55 2.89
CA ASP A 58 -9.03 -6.45 3.79
C ASP A 58 -9.74 -5.11 3.57
N ALA A 59 -10.32 -4.95 2.38
CA ALA A 59 -10.93 -3.71 1.92
C ALA A 59 -12.12 -3.99 1.00
N SER A 60 -13.30 -3.50 1.39
CA SER A 60 -14.53 -3.61 0.59
C SER A 60 -14.78 -2.44 -0.35
N ALA A 61 -13.97 -1.38 -0.25
CA ALA A 61 -14.06 -0.20 -1.09
C ALA A 61 -12.67 0.34 -1.48
N PHE A 62 -12.64 1.24 -2.46
CA PHE A 62 -11.46 1.99 -2.89
C PHE A 62 -11.86 3.43 -3.24
N THR A 63 -10.88 4.30 -3.45
CA THR A 63 -11.10 5.67 -3.93
C THR A 63 -10.83 5.75 -5.43
N PRO A 64 -11.86 5.81 -6.29
CA PRO A 64 -11.68 5.97 -7.73
C PRO A 64 -10.93 7.25 -8.07
N VAL A 65 -10.13 7.20 -9.13
CA VAL A 65 -9.35 8.32 -9.63
C VAL A 65 -9.84 8.77 -11.00
N ASP A 66 -9.50 10.00 -11.36
CA ASP A 66 -9.67 10.55 -12.69
C ASP A 66 -8.47 10.23 -13.61
N SER A 67 -8.47 10.78 -14.83
CA SER A 67 -7.38 10.58 -15.80
C SER A 67 -6.03 11.18 -15.38
N ALA A 68 -6.01 12.06 -14.38
CA ALA A 68 -4.79 12.60 -13.78
C ALA A 68 -4.33 11.78 -12.55
N VAL A 69 -5.01 10.67 -12.25
CA VAL A 69 -4.76 9.81 -11.09
C VAL A 69 -5.03 10.54 -9.77
N ILE A 70 -5.96 11.51 -9.77
CA ILE A 70 -6.43 12.19 -8.56
C ILE A 70 -7.77 11.59 -8.14
N PRO A 71 -7.99 11.26 -6.85
CA PRO A 71 -9.27 10.76 -6.38
C PRO A 71 -10.42 11.69 -6.73
N THR A 72 -11.57 11.13 -7.10
CA THR A 72 -12.77 11.91 -7.44
C THR A 72 -13.52 12.42 -6.19
N GLY A 73 -13.16 11.91 -5.02
CA GLY A 73 -13.92 12.05 -3.77
C GLY A 73 -14.93 10.93 -3.51
N GLU A 74 -15.17 10.06 -4.50
CA GLU A 74 -16.01 8.87 -4.33
C GLU A 74 -15.31 7.79 -3.48
N ILE A 75 -16.10 7.02 -2.73
CA ILE A 75 -15.69 5.75 -2.12
C ILE A 75 -16.56 4.66 -2.76
N ALA A 76 -15.98 3.90 -3.68
CA ALA A 76 -16.69 2.92 -4.50
C ALA A 76 -16.44 1.48 -4.00
N PRO A 77 -17.43 0.58 -4.09
CA PRO A 77 -17.23 -0.82 -3.72
C PRO A 77 -16.24 -1.50 -4.69
N VAL A 78 -15.41 -2.40 -4.17
CA VAL A 78 -14.54 -3.24 -5.03
C VAL A 78 -15.31 -4.39 -5.69
N ALA A 79 -16.46 -4.78 -5.12
CA ALA A 79 -17.23 -5.94 -5.54
C ALA A 79 -17.59 -5.89 -7.03
N GLY A 80 -17.29 -6.97 -7.76
CA GLY A 80 -17.57 -7.08 -9.20
C GLY A 80 -16.59 -6.30 -10.10
N THR A 81 -15.52 -5.74 -9.53
CA THR A 81 -14.47 -5.02 -10.27
C THR A 81 -13.16 -5.82 -10.27
N PRO A 82 -12.19 -5.52 -11.15
CA PRO A 82 -10.86 -6.14 -11.08
C PRO A 82 -10.07 -5.74 -9.82
N LEU A 83 -10.53 -4.74 -9.05
CA LEU A 83 -9.91 -4.28 -7.80
C LEU A 83 -10.32 -5.12 -6.59
N ASP A 84 -11.16 -6.14 -6.76
CA ASP A 84 -11.63 -7.01 -5.68
C ASP A 84 -10.56 -8.02 -5.22
N PHE A 85 -9.73 -7.62 -4.26
CA PHE A 85 -8.72 -8.47 -3.61
C PHE A 85 -9.19 -9.05 -2.27
N ARG A 86 -10.49 -8.99 -1.93
CA ARG A 86 -11.00 -9.55 -0.66
C ARG A 86 -10.77 -11.06 -0.56
N THR A 87 -10.66 -11.72 -1.70
CA THR A 87 -10.20 -13.11 -1.81
C THR A 87 -8.81 -13.14 -2.43
N ALA A 88 -7.96 -14.03 -1.93
CA ALA A 88 -6.61 -14.27 -2.46
C ALA A 88 -6.63 -14.41 -3.98
N THR A 89 -6.01 -13.44 -4.66
CA THR A 89 -6.02 -13.34 -6.13
C THR A 89 -4.62 -13.04 -6.63
N ARG A 90 -4.19 -13.75 -7.67
CA ARG A 90 -2.90 -13.48 -8.31
C ARG A 90 -2.97 -12.14 -9.04
N ILE A 91 -1.99 -11.27 -8.79
CA ILE A 91 -2.00 -9.87 -9.27
C ILE A 91 -2.16 -9.80 -10.79
N GLY A 92 -1.49 -10.69 -11.52
CA GLY A 92 -1.54 -10.75 -12.98
C GLY A 92 -2.88 -11.15 -13.59
N ASP A 93 -3.79 -11.76 -12.83
CA ASP A 93 -5.05 -12.31 -13.39
C ASP A 93 -6.00 -11.21 -13.89
N ARG A 94 -5.97 -10.04 -13.26
CA ARG A 94 -6.97 -8.97 -13.51
C ARG A 94 -6.38 -7.62 -13.90
N ILE A 95 -5.07 -7.41 -13.71
CA ILE A 95 -4.39 -6.10 -13.91
C ILE A 95 -4.48 -5.53 -15.33
N GLY A 96 -4.81 -6.35 -16.33
CA GLY A 96 -4.94 -5.96 -17.74
C GLY A 96 -6.37 -6.00 -18.28
N GLN A 97 -7.39 -6.18 -17.44
CA GLN A 97 -8.78 -6.17 -17.88
C GLN A 97 -9.20 -4.78 -18.37
N ASP A 98 -10.16 -4.72 -19.30
CA ASP A 98 -10.74 -3.44 -19.74
C ASP A 98 -11.61 -2.84 -18.63
N ASN A 99 -10.98 -1.98 -17.84
CA ASN A 99 -11.60 -1.25 -16.75
C ASN A 99 -10.97 0.13 -16.68
N GLU A 100 -11.80 1.15 -16.52
CA GLU A 100 -11.37 2.55 -16.53
C GLU A 100 -10.26 2.85 -15.53
N GLN A 101 -10.42 2.37 -14.29
CA GLN A 101 -9.47 2.62 -13.21
C GLN A 101 -8.11 1.96 -13.49
N LEU A 102 -8.11 0.74 -14.05
CA LEU A 102 -6.86 0.10 -14.50
C LEU A 102 -6.18 0.86 -15.65
N ARG A 103 -6.95 1.48 -16.55
CA ARG A 103 -6.39 2.31 -17.63
C ARG A 103 -5.73 3.56 -17.07
N PHE A 104 -6.36 4.26 -16.13
CA PHE A 104 -5.80 5.45 -15.49
C PHE A 104 -4.51 5.11 -14.71
N GLY A 105 -4.52 4.06 -13.90
CA GLY A 105 -3.35 3.63 -13.12
C GLY A 105 -2.27 2.87 -13.91
N ARG A 106 -2.49 2.55 -15.19
CA ARG A 106 -1.66 1.63 -16.01
C ARG A 106 -1.47 0.25 -15.34
N GLY A 107 -2.50 -0.20 -14.63
CA GLY A 107 -2.48 -1.29 -13.67
C GLY A 107 -3.08 -0.83 -12.35
N TYR A 108 -2.64 -1.44 -11.25
CA TYR A 108 -3.04 -0.99 -9.92
C TYR A 108 -2.16 0.17 -9.48
N ASP A 109 -2.81 1.30 -9.19
CA ASP A 109 -2.24 2.47 -8.54
C ASP A 109 -3.38 3.21 -7.81
N HIS A 110 -4.01 2.53 -6.86
CA HIS A 110 -5.18 3.04 -6.15
C HIS A 110 -5.03 2.88 -4.65
N ASN A 111 -5.81 3.69 -3.92
CA ASN A 111 -5.98 3.55 -2.48
C ASN A 111 -7.22 2.70 -2.20
N TRP A 112 -6.99 1.55 -1.54
CA TRP A 112 -8.06 0.73 -0.96
C TRP A 112 -8.43 1.28 0.42
N VAL A 113 -9.72 1.34 0.68
CA VAL A 113 -10.30 1.77 1.95
C VAL A 113 -10.41 0.54 2.86
N LEU A 114 -9.63 0.50 3.94
CA LEU A 114 -9.53 -0.69 4.78
C LEU A 114 -10.80 -0.91 5.60
N ASP A 115 -11.26 -2.16 5.64
CA ASP A 115 -12.38 -2.59 6.47
C ASP A 115 -11.95 -2.58 7.95
N ARG A 116 -12.70 -1.88 8.81
CA ARG A 116 -12.35 -1.67 10.22
C ARG A 116 -13.48 -2.10 11.16
N PRO A 117 -13.83 -3.40 11.23
CA PRO A 117 -14.96 -3.88 12.02
C PRO A 117 -14.81 -3.63 13.53
N GLY A 118 -13.58 -3.51 14.04
CA GLY A 118 -13.27 -3.18 15.43
C GLY A 118 -13.09 -1.68 15.72
N GLY A 119 -13.25 -0.80 14.72
CA GLY A 119 -13.03 0.64 14.85
C GLY A 119 -11.57 1.07 14.76
N ALA A 120 -11.22 2.12 15.49
CA ALA A 120 -9.86 2.69 15.50
C ALA A 120 -8.86 1.71 16.14
N GLY A 121 -7.67 1.61 15.56
CA GLY A 121 -6.60 0.73 16.05
C GLY A 121 -5.85 0.01 14.94
N LEU A 122 -4.96 -0.88 15.34
CA LEU A 122 -4.20 -1.73 14.42
C LEU A 122 -5.11 -2.80 13.83
N VAL A 123 -5.23 -2.84 12.50
CA VAL A 123 -5.99 -3.87 11.77
C VAL A 123 -5.09 -4.52 10.72
N HIS A 124 -5.40 -5.76 10.34
CA HIS A 124 -4.79 -6.38 9.17
C HIS A 124 -5.28 -5.66 7.91
N ALA A 125 -4.37 -5.39 6.98
CA ALA A 125 -4.63 -4.60 5.78
C ALA A 125 -4.44 -5.43 4.51
N ALA A 126 -3.37 -6.22 4.45
CA ALA A 126 -2.97 -6.92 3.24
C ALA A 126 -2.14 -8.16 3.56
N ARG A 127 -2.28 -9.20 2.73
CA ARG A 127 -1.32 -10.30 2.65
C ARG A 127 -0.84 -10.47 1.22
N VAL A 128 0.48 -10.60 1.05
CA VAL A 128 1.14 -10.99 -0.19
C VAL A 128 1.80 -12.35 0.02
N MET A 129 1.62 -13.26 -0.93
CA MET A 129 2.30 -14.56 -0.95
C MET A 129 2.93 -14.77 -2.32
N GLU A 130 4.15 -15.29 -2.34
CA GLU A 130 4.78 -15.81 -3.57
C GLU A 130 4.74 -17.35 -3.52
N PRO A 131 3.98 -18.01 -4.41
CA PRO A 131 3.67 -19.43 -4.28
C PRO A 131 4.87 -20.38 -4.37
N ALA A 132 5.92 -20.06 -5.12
CA ALA A 132 7.02 -20.99 -5.38
C ALA A 132 7.99 -21.08 -4.19
N SER A 133 8.30 -19.95 -3.54
CA SER A 133 9.12 -19.92 -2.33
C SER A 133 8.32 -20.11 -1.05
N GLY A 134 6.99 -19.93 -1.12
CA GLY A 134 6.10 -19.92 0.04
C GLY A 134 6.23 -18.67 0.91
N ARG A 135 7.08 -17.70 0.55
CA ARG A 135 7.28 -16.49 1.36
C ARG A 135 6.00 -15.66 1.43
N THR A 136 5.70 -15.15 2.62
CA THR A 136 4.56 -14.28 2.87
C THR A 136 4.99 -12.95 3.47
N LEU A 137 4.20 -11.92 3.20
CA LEU A 137 4.24 -10.60 3.82
C LEU A 137 2.82 -10.24 4.24
N ASP A 138 2.58 -10.19 5.55
CA ASP A 138 1.36 -9.65 6.13
C ASP A 138 1.60 -8.19 6.55
N VAL A 139 0.65 -7.31 6.27
CA VAL A 139 0.71 -5.88 6.60
C VAL A 139 -0.46 -5.56 7.52
N SER A 140 -0.16 -5.02 8.70
CA SER A 140 -1.16 -4.46 9.61
C SER A 140 -0.88 -2.98 9.86
N THR A 141 -1.93 -2.16 10.04
CA THR A 141 -1.75 -0.71 10.18
C THR A 141 -2.86 -0.02 10.98
N THR A 142 -2.53 1.14 11.52
CA THR A 142 -3.50 2.10 12.09
C THR A 142 -4.09 3.06 11.05
N GLU A 143 -3.55 3.08 9.82
CA GLU A 143 -3.98 3.97 8.74
C GLU A 143 -5.31 3.54 8.10
N PRO A 144 -6.18 4.47 7.67
CA PRO A 144 -7.50 4.11 7.15
C PRO A 144 -7.44 3.47 5.75
N GLY A 145 -6.34 3.62 5.01
CA GLY A 145 -6.19 3.11 3.66
C GLY A 145 -4.83 2.47 3.39
N VAL A 146 -4.74 1.79 2.25
CA VAL A 146 -3.49 1.28 1.68
C VAL A 146 -3.45 1.56 0.19
N GLN A 147 -2.41 2.27 -0.26
CA GLN A 147 -2.09 2.37 -1.69
C GLN A 147 -1.47 1.04 -2.11
N PHE A 148 -2.06 0.38 -3.10
CA PHE A 148 -1.39 -0.69 -3.82
C PHE A 148 -0.97 -0.19 -5.20
N TYR A 149 0.33 -0.06 -5.36
CA TYR A 149 0.98 0.29 -6.62
C TYR A 149 1.79 -0.89 -7.16
N ALA A 150 1.49 -1.32 -8.39
CA ALA A 150 2.05 -2.51 -9.00
C ALA A 150 3.37 -2.29 -9.78
N GLY A 151 4.07 -1.17 -9.56
CA GLY A 151 5.34 -0.90 -10.23
C GLY A 151 5.20 -0.53 -11.71
N ASN A 152 4.10 0.14 -12.08
CA ASN A 152 3.68 0.39 -13.46
C ASN A 152 4.65 1.30 -14.24
N PHE A 153 5.38 2.18 -13.56
CA PHE A 153 6.32 3.13 -14.15
C PHE A 153 7.79 2.70 -14.06
N LEU A 154 8.08 1.53 -13.50
CA LEU A 154 9.41 0.94 -13.64
C LEU A 154 9.65 0.60 -15.12
N ASP A 155 10.76 1.05 -15.69
CA ASP A 155 11.02 0.97 -17.13
C ASP A 155 12.29 0.18 -17.49
N GLY A 156 12.97 -0.38 -16.48
CA GLY A 156 14.21 -1.14 -16.68
C GLY A 156 15.47 -0.30 -16.88
N THR A 157 15.40 1.02 -16.72
CA THR A 157 16.60 1.89 -16.82
C THR A 157 17.45 1.84 -15.56
N ILE A 158 16.84 1.54 -14.40
CA ILE A 158 17.54 1.47 -13.11
C ILE A 158 18.21 0.12 -12.94
N LYS A 159 19.55 0.15 -12.78
CA LYS A 159 20.36 -0.99 -12.31
C LYS A 159 20.50 -0.91 -10.80
N GLY A 160 19.72 -1.72 -10.10
CA GLY A 160 19.67 -1.82 -8.66
C GLY A 160 20.78 -2.68 -8.05
N LYS A 161 20.51 -3.14 -6.82
CA LYS A 161 21.47 -3.92 -6.03
C LYS A 161 21.84 -5.23 -6.75
N GLY A 162 23.11 -5.59 -6.71
CA GLY A 162 23.62 -6.79 -7.40
C GLY A 162 23.52 -6.73 -8.92
N GLY A 163 23.37 -5.53 -9.51
CA GLY A 163 23.24 -5.35 -10.96
C GLY A 163 21.86 -5.68 -11.54
N ARG A 164 20.87 -5.97 -10.68
CA ARG A 164 19.52 -6.32 -11.11
C ARG A 164 18.81 -5.11 -11.73
N VAL A 165 18.19 -5.32 -12.88
CA VAL A 165 17.37 -4.31 -13.54
C VAL A 165 15.96 -4.29 -12.93
N TYR A 166 15.45 -3.10 -12.60
CA TYR A 166 14.07 -2.92 -12.13
C TYR A 166 13.16 -2.63 -13.31
N ALA A 167 12.67 -3.69 -13.96
CA ALA A 167 11.78 -3.63 -15.11
C ALA A 167 10.32 -3.35 -14.72
N HIS A 168 9.47 -3.14 -15.72
CA HIS A 168 8.03 -2.99 -15.55
C HIS A 168 7.44 -4.09 -14.67
N ARG A 169 6.75 -3.68 -13.59
CA ARG A 169 6.14 -4.56 -12.58
C ARG A 169 7.13 -5.49 -11.88
N SER A 170 8.38 -5.08 -11.70
CA SER A 170 9.37 -5.87 -10.94
C SER A 170 9.24 -5.72 -9.42
N GLY A 171 8.32 -4.91 -8.92
CA GLY A 171 8.06 -4.73 -7.50
C GLY A 171 6.70 -4.09 -7.26
N LEU A 172 6.15 -4.29 -6.06
CA LEU A 172 4.89 -3.70 -5.60
C LEU A 172 5.09 -2.86 -4.35
N CYS A 173 4.27 -1.83 -4.15
CA CYS A 173 4.20 -1.06 -2.91
C CYS A 173 2.87 -1.33 -2.19
N LEU A 174 2.91 -1.32 -0.86
CA LEU A 174 1.75 -1.32 0.02
C LEU A 174 1.91 -0.16 1.00
N GLU A 175 1.46 1.01 0.59
CA GLU A 175 1.69 2.27 1.30
C GLU A 175 0.47 2.52 2.19
N THR A 176 0.57 2.16 3.46
CA THR A 176 -0.47 2.41 4.47
C THR A 176 -0.55 3.90 4.76
N GLN A 177 -1.70 4.53 4.57
CA GLN A 177 -1.84 5.99 4.62
C GLN A 177 -3.30 6.45 4.79
N HIS A 178 -3.49 7.74 5.05
CA HIS A 178 -4.76 8.41 4.78
C HIS A 178 -4.99 8.52 3.27
N PHE A 179 -6.26 8.67 2.86
CA PHE A 179 -6.61 8.65 1.44
C PHE A 179 -5.91 9.81 0.68
N PRO A 180 -5.44 9.58 -0.55
CA PRO A 180 -4.88 10.65 -1.36
C PRO A 180 -5.88 11.80 -1.51
N ASP A 181 -5.36 13.01 -1.59
CA ASP A 181 -6.14 14.25 -1.72
C ASP A 181 -7.16 14.55 -0.59
N SER A 182 -7.04 13.87 0.57
CA SER A 182 -7.90 14.13 1.75
C SER A 182 -8.04 15.61 2.16
N PRO A 183 -7.02 16.50 2.05
CA PRO A 183 -7.21 17.93 2.34
C PRO A 183 -8.31 18.62 1.50
N ASN A 184 -8.61 18.09 0.31
CA ASN A 184 -9.58 18.66 -0.63
C ASN A 184 -10.91 17.89 -0.67
N HIS A 185 -11.01 16.77 0.04
CA HIS A 185 -12.23 15.94 0.13
C HIS A 185 -12.76 15.88 1.57
N PRO A 186 -13.76 16.70 1.96
CA PRO A 186 -14.24 16.77 3.34
C PRO A 186 -14.89 15.47 3.85
N ASN A 187 -15.25 14.56 2.96
CA ASN A 187 -15.76 13.22 3.27
C ASN A 187 -14.66 12.17 3.53
N PHE A 188 -13.39 12.50 3.28
CA PHE A 188 -12.24 11.63 3.59
C PHE A 188 -11.71 11.88 5.01
N PRO A 189 -11.00 10.91 5.62
CA PRO A 189 -10.32 11.11 6.90
C PRO A 189 -9.37 12.31 6.84
N SER A 190 -9.53 13.24 7.78
CA SER A 190 -8.73 14.47 7.79
C SER A 190 -7.24 14.19 8.01
N THR A 191 -6.39 14.89 7.26
CA THR A 191 -4.92 14.86 7.40
C THR A 191 -4.36 16.13 8.03
N ILE A 192 -5.20 17.03 8.54
CA ILE A 192 -4.74 18.31 9.09
C ILE A 192 -4.25 18.14 10.53
N LEU A 193 -2.93 18.17 10.73
CA LEU A 193 -2.31 18.27 12.04
C LEU A 193 -2.31 19.72 12.51
N ARG A 194 -2.83 19.98 13.72
CA ARG A 194 -2.89 21.32 14.33
C ARG A 194 -1.93 21.44 15.52
N PRO A 195 -1.49 22.66 15.88
CA PRO A 195 -0.71 22.89 17.10
C PRO A 195 -1.41 22.31 18.33
N GLY A 196 -0.64 21.68 19.22
CA GLY A 196 -1.16 20.94 20.38
C GLY A 196 -1.61 19.50 20.08
N GLY A 197 -1.80 19.14 18.80
CA GLY A 197 -2.03 17.77 18.36
C GLY A 197 -0.74 16.98 18.19
N THR A 198 -0.85 15.65 18.19
CA THR A 198 0.24 14.73 17.84
C THR A 198 -0.26 13.73 16.81
N TYR A 199 0.39 13.68 15.65
CA TYR A 199 0.18 12.62 14.67
C TYR A 199 0.83 11.33 15.18
N ARG A 200 0.10 10.22 15.10
CA ARG A 200 0.60 8.88 15.40
C ARG A 200 0.11 7.92 14.35
N SER A 201 1.03 7.13 13.83
CA SER A 201 0.72 6.05 12.90
C SER A 201 1.66 4.88 13.11
N ARG A 202 1.15 3.65 12.91
CA ARG A 202 1.91 2.41 13.02
C ARG A 202 1.59 1.52 11.83
N THR A 203 2.65 0.97 11.23
CA THR A 203 2.57 -0.12 10.26
C THR A 203 3.48 -1.25 10.68
N VAL A 204 2.98 -2.48 10.57
CA VAL A 204 3.69 -3.71 10.93
C VAL A 204 3.74 -4.59 9.69
N PHE A 205 4.96 -4.84 9.21
CA PHE A 205 5.26 -5.82 8.17
C PHE A 205 5.69 -7.12 8.84
N THR A 206 4.89 -8.17 8.75
CA THR A 206 5.19 -9.49 9.32
C THR A 206 5.61 -10.43 8.19
N PHE A 207 6.82 -10.97 8.29
CA PHE A 207 7.35 -11.91 7.30
C PHE A 207 7.09 -13.35 7.74
N GLY A 208 6.81 -14.23 6.78
CA GLY A 208 6.53 -15.62 7.09
C GLY A 208 6.73 -16.56 5.91
N VAL A 209 6.31 -17.82 6.11
CA VAL A 209 6.32 -18.87 5.10
C VAL A 209 5.01 -19.66 5.20
N ALA A 210 4.25 -19.73 4.11
CA ALA A 210 3.14 -20.64 3.94
C ALA A 210 3.68 -22.02 3.53
N ARG A 211 3.23 -23.07 4.22
CA ARG A 211 3.57 -24.47 3.93
C ARG A 211 2.49 -25.14 3.10
#